data_AF-A0A1B6M0Y8-F1
#
_entry.id   AF-A0A1B6M0Y8-F1
#
_cell.length_a   1.000
_cell.length_b   1.000
_cell.length_c   1.000
_cell.angle_alpha   90.00
_cell.angle_beta   90.00
_cell.angle_gamma   90.00
#
_symmetry.space_group_name_H-M   'P 1'
#
loop_
_entity.id
_entity.type
_entity.pdbx_description
1 polymer ?
#
loop_
_entity_poly.entity_id
_entity_poly.type
_entity_poly.pdbx_seq_one_letter_code
_entity_poly.pdbx_strand_id
1 'polypeptide(L)'
;MSLVRPRPRLRLRPSCPSAGTATRPVSAVTSLPWQPDHTLTRRAAHFAREVYSVWCARVGSVSRHLPADQIQSLLNEMQLYPTQAQVCEMLQCAQDCTDRSSPAHLTFGEFCLFATELKRCYHRGVPKSSHLARKLERDGKEKKKRSRKMSKSVLAKHEVFLGGSCNPTTWRHDVAIPLFTGLGITYYNPELSHAS
;
A
#
# COMPACT_ATOMS: atom_id res chain seq x y z
N MET A 1 -42.21 -51.69 42.79
CA MET A 1 -42.42 -50.31 43.27
C MET A 1 -43.50 -49.65 42.40
N SER A 2 -44.31 -48.77 42.98
CA SER A 2 -45.30 -47.92 42.27
C SER A 2 -44.58 -46.71 41.60
N LEU A 3 -45.15 -45.82 40.79
CA LEU A 3 -46.55 -45.38 40.55
C LEU A 3 -46.80 -44.98 39.06
N VAL A 4 -48.07 -45.11 38.63
CA VAL A 4 -48.95 -44.15 37.91
C VAL A 4 -48.42 -43.29 36.71
N ARG A 5 -49.27 -43.17 35.66
CA ARG A 5 -49.13 -42.34 34.44
C ARG A 5 -49.32 -40.82 34.69
N PRO A 6 -49.08 -39.95 33.69
CA PRO A 6 -50.25 -39.38 33.00
C PRO A 6 -50.10 -39.03 31.49
N ARG A 7 -51.25 -38.80 30.82
CA ARG A 7 -51.47 -37.98 29.59
C ARG A 7 -51.65 -36.49 30.02
N PRO A 8 -52.02 -35.44 29.21
CA PRO A 8 -52.42 -35.31 27.78
C PRO A 8 -51.41 -34.37 27.04
N ARG A 9 -51.66 -33.48 26.04
CA ARG A 9 -52.82 -32.81 25.39
C ARG A 9 -52.63 -32.66 23.86
N LEU A 10 -53.65 -32.13 23.18
CA LEU A 10 -53.69 -31.74 21.76
C LEU A 10 -53.65 -30.21 21.60
N ARG A 11 -53.14 -29.73 20.44
CA ARG A 11 -53.31 -28.40 19.82
C ARG A 11 -52.88 -27.16 20.61
N LEU A 12 -52.13 -26.27 19.94
CA LEU A 12 -52.65 -24.96 19.47
C LEU A 12 -51.69 -24.32 18.45
N ARG A 13 -52.25 -23.54 17.50
CA ARG A 13 -51.51 -22.67 16.56
C ARG A 13 -51.54 -21.23 17.07
N PRO A 14 -50.41 -20.50 17.05
CA PRO A 14 -50.35 -19.09 16.67
C PRO A 14 -50.19 -19.05 15.13
N SER A 15 -51.08 -18.46 14.33
CA SER A 15 -51.59 -17.08 14.31
C SER A 15 -50.52 -16.08 13.87
N CYS A 16 -50.63 -15.63 12.62
CA CYS A 16 -49.76 -14.62 12.03
C CYS A 16 -50.04 -13.23 12.62
N PRO A 17 -49.02 -12.43 12.99
CA PRO A 17 -49.17 -10.99 13.13
C PRO A 17 -49.45 -10.33 11.78
N SER A 18 -50.35 -9.36 11.75
CA SER A 18 -50.69 -8.55 10.58
C SER A 18 -49.62 -7.49 10.27
N ALA A 19 -49.75 -6.83 9.12
CA ALA A 19 -48.83 -5.80 8.66
C ALA A 19 -48.61 -4.66 9.67
N GLY A 20 -47.34 -4.38 9.96
CA GLY A 20 -46.90 -3.16 10.65
C GLY A 20 -45.98 -2.36 9.73
N THR A 21 -46.23 -1.07 9.57
CA THR A 21 -45.51 -0.19 8.63
C THR A 21 -44.08 0.09 9.11
N ALA A 22 -43.14 -0.77 8.71
CA ALA A 22 -41.72 -0.59 9.02
C ALA A 22 -41.10 0.54 8.19
N THR A 23 -41.22 1.78 8.68
CA THR A 23 -40.50 2.94 8.13
C THR A 23 -39.01 2.67 8.17
N ARG A 24 -38.42 2.38 7.01
CA ARG A 24 -36.98 2.10 6.88
C ARG A 24 -36.20 3.34 7.34
N PRO A 25 -35.35 3.27 8.38
CA PRO A 25 -34.33 4.29 8.55
C PRO A 25 -33.44 4.23 7.30
N VAL A 26 -33.33 5.35 6.59
CA VAL A 26 -32.36 5.47 5.50
C VAL A 26 -30.98 5.38 6.16
N SER A 27 -30.26 4.28 5.91
CA SER A 27 -28.90 4.10 6.42
C SER A 27 -28.03 5.25 5.92
N ALA A 28 -27.84 6.26 6.76
CA ALA A 28 -26.84 7.27 6.51
C ALA A 28 -25.51 6.55 6.33
N VAL A 29 -24.88 6.73 5.16
CA VAL A 29 -23.47 6.39 5.00
C VAL A 29 -22.70 7.45 5.76
N THR A 30 -22.61 7.25 7.08
CA THR A 30 -21.65 7.95 7.93
C THR A 30 -20.28 7.58 7.38
N SER A 31 -19.71 8.48 6.58
CA SER A 31 -18.37 8.31 6.03
C SER A 31 -17.39 8.30 7.21
N LEU A 32 -16.98 7.12 7.66
CA LEU A 32 -15.96 7.01 8.70
C LEU A 32 -14.75 7.84 8.28
N PRO A 33 -14.13 8.62 9.18
CA PRO A 33 -12.87 9.28 8.91
C PRO A 33 -11.87 8.28 8.35
N TRP A 34 -11.18 8.65 7.26
CA TRP A 34 -10.20 7.76 6.62
C TRP A 34 -8.95 7.69 7.50
N GLN A 35 -9.01 6.84 8.54
CA GLN A 35 -7.89 6.58 9.42
C GLN A 35 -6.81 5.85 8.63
N PRO A 36 -5.58 6.38 8.54
CA PRO A 36 -4.46 5.64 7.96
C PRO A 36 -4.23 4.36 8.76
N ASP A 37 -3.97 3.23 8.10
CA ASP A 37 -3.49 2.04 8.80
C ASP A 37 -2.03 2.25 9.22
N HIS A 38 -1.88 2.86 10.40
CA HIS A 38 -0.60 3.12 11.05
C HIS A 38 0.20 1.83 11.33
N THR A 39 -0.45 0.65 11.34
CA THR A 39 0.23 -0.63 11.53
C THR A 39 0.92 -1.10 10.24
N LEU A 40 0.26 -0.92 9.09
CA LEU A 40 0.84 -1.24 7.78
C LEU A 40 1.99 -0.30 7.43
N THR A 41 1.85 1.00 7.68
CA THR A 41 2.95 1.96 7.44
C THR A 41 4.12 1.72 8.39
N ARG A 42 3.89 1.44 9.68
CA ARG A 42 4.96 1.09 10.64
C ARG A 42 5.68 -0.21 10.26
N ARG A 43 4.97 -1.25 9.80
CA ARG A 43 5.56 -2.51 9.33
C ARG A 43 6.39 -2.31 8.05
N ALA A 44 5.87 -1.54 7.09
CA ALA A 44 6.61 -1.21 5.87
C ALA A 44 7.88 -0.37 6.16
N ALA A 45 7.79 0.62 7.04
CA ALA A 45 8.92 1.44 7.46
C ALA A 45 9.98 0.64 8.22
N HIS A 46 9.59 -0.32 9.07
CA HIS A 46 10.53 -1.25 9.70
C HIS A 46 11.26 -2.08 8.64
N PHE A 47 10.53 -2.67 7.68
CA PHE A 47 11.16 -3.47 6.64
C PHE A 47 12.09 -2.64 5.74
N ALA A 48 11.73 -1.41 5.37
CA ALA A 48 12.61 -0.54 4.58
C ALA A 48 13.93 -0.21 5.32
N ARG A 49 13.87 -0.01 6.64
CA ARG A 49 15.07 0.21 7.49
C ARG A 49 15.91 -1.06 7.65
N GLU A 50 15.26 -2.21 7.77
CA GLU A 50 15.89 -3.54 7.75
C GLU A 50 16.68 -3.75 6.44
N VAL A 51 16.04 -3.54 5.27
CA VAL A 51 16.68 -3.65 3.95
C VAL A 51 17.87 -2.70 3.82
N TYR A 52 17.70 -1.42 4.19
CA TYR A 52 18.75 -0.41 4.10
C TYR A 52 19.96 -0.73 4.99
N SER A 53 19.72 -1.21 6.22
CA SER A 53 20.80 -1.56 7.15
C SER A 53 21.67 -2.70 6.63
N VAL A 54 21.05 -3.76 6.10
CA VAL A 54 21.76 -4.93 5.55
C VAL A 54 22.48 -4.54 4.24
N TRP A 55 21.84 -3.75 3.36
CA TRP A 55 22.48 -3.21 2.16
C TRP A 55 23.75 -2.41 2.49
N CYS A 56 23.68 -1.45 3.42
CA CYS A 56 24.83 -0.63 3.78
C CYS A 56 25.98 -1.43 4.41
N ALA A 57 25.69 -2.52 5.12
CA ALA A 57 26.71 -3.39 5.72
C ALA A 57 27.51 -4.22 4.70
N ARG A 58 26.93 -4.53 3.54
CA ARG A 58 27.54 -5.38 2.50
C ARG A 58 28.00 -4.63 1.25
N VAL A 59 27.19 -3.69 0.76
CA VAL A 59 27.45 -2.89 -0.46
C VAL A 59 28.18 -1.59 -0.13
N GLY A 60 28.14 -1.16 1.15
CA GLY A 60 28.66 0.12 1.60
C GLY A 60 27.73 1.29 1.24
N SER A 61 28.16 2.51 1.60
CA SER A 61 27.43 3.76 1.34
C SER A 61 27.74 4.38 -0.03
N VAL A 62 28.83 3.97 -0.68
CA VAL A 62 29.33 4.56 -1.93
C VAL A 62 28.91 3.76 -3.17
N SER A 63 28.90 2.42 -3.09
CA SER A 63 28.48 1.61 -4.24
C SER A 63 26.96 1.63 -4.42
N ARG A 64 26.53 1.84 -5.66
CA ARG A 64 25.11 1.90 -6.05
C ARG A 64 24.57 0.56 -6.54
N HIS A 65 25.45 -0.44 -6.64
CA HIS A 65 25.19 -1.69 -7.35
C HIS A 65 25.65 -2.90 -6.50
N LEU A 66 24.74 -3.84 -6.30
CA LEU A 66 24.94 -5.14 -5.67
C LEU A 66 25.19 -6.18 -6.77
N PRO A 67 26.39 -6.78 -6.88
CA PRO A 67 26.70 -7.72 -7.95
C PRO A 67 26.01 -9.08 -7.73
N ALA A 68 25.82 -9.82 -8.83
CA ALA A 68 24.99 -11.03 -8.91
C ALA A 68 25.31 -12.10 -7.86
N ASP A 69 26.59 -12.33 -7.58
CA ASP A 69 27.13 -13.28 -6.60
C ASP A 69 26.68 -12.98 -5.16
N GLN A 70 26.48 -11.71 -4.83
CA GLN A 70 26.16 -11.27 -3.47
C GLN A 70 24.66 -11.23 -3.18
N ILE A 71 23.80 -11.22 -4.21
CA ILE A 71 22.33 -11.07 -4.06
C ILE A 71 21.74 -12.15 -3.15
N GLN A 72 22.10 -13.43 -3.36
CA GLN A 72 21.57 -14.51 -2.53
C GLN A 72 22.06 -14.40 -1.08
N SER A 73 23.33 -14.02 -0.87
CA SER A 73 23.90 -13.83 0.46
C SER A 73 23.19 -12.71 1.22
N LEU A 74 22.93 -11.58 0.56
CA LEU A 74 22.25 -10.42 1.14
C LEU A 74 20.79 -10.71 1.52
N LEU A 75 20.08 -11.49 0.69
CA LEU A 75 18.70 -11.92 1.00
C LEU A 75 18.67 -12.92 2.15
N ASN A 76 19.64 -13.83 2.23
CA ASN A 76 19.73 -14.81 3.32
C ASN A 76 19.90 -14.13 4.69
N GLU A 77 20.64 -13.01 4.78
CA GLU A 77 20.74 -12.19 6.00
C GLU A 77 19.40 -11.59 6.42
N MET A 78 18.55 -11.23 5.46
CA MET A 78 17.17 -10.79 5.68
C MET A 78 16.18 -11.94 5.94
N GLN A 79 16.68 -13.16 6.17
CA GLN A 79 15.93 -14.42 6.31
C GLN A 79 15.07 -14.77 5.08
N LEU A 80 15.49 -14.30 3.90
CA LEU A 80 14.86 -14.59 2.61
C LEU A 80 15.77 -15.52 1.82
N TYR A 81 15.35 -16.78 1.66
CA TYR A 81 16.17 -17.84 1.04
C TYR A 81 15.70 -18.19 -0.40
N PRO A 82 15.95 -17.34 -1.43
CA PRO A 82 15.58 -17.66 -2.81
C PRO A 82 16.46 -18.78 -3.36
N THR A 83 15.97 -19.52 -4.36
CA THR A 83 16.83 -20.42 -5.14
C THR A 83 17.70 -19.61 -6.11
N GLN A 84 18.79 -20.21 -6.62
CA GLN A 84 19.61 -19.61 -7.67
C GLN A 84 18.79 -19.25 -8.92
N ALA A 85 17.84 -20.10 -9.32
CA ALA A 85 16.91 -19.78 -10.42
C ALA A 85 16.10 -18.49 -10.16
N GLN A 86 15.62 -18.27 -8.93
CA GLN A 86 14.93 -17.03 -8.59
C GLN A 86 15.84 -15.79 -8.61
N VAL A 87 17.14 -15.94 -8.30
CA VAL A 87 18.10 -14.84 -8.41
C VAL A 87 18.39 -14.51 -9.88
N CYS A 88 18.47 -15.54 -10.75
CA CYS A 88 18.53 -15.34 -12.20
C CYS A 88 17.26 -14.67 -12.74
N GLU A 89 16.05 -15.09 -12.32
CA GLU A 89 14.78 -14.41 -12.65
C GLU A 89 14.85 -12.92 -12.27
N MET A 90 15.32 -12.60 -11.06
CA MET A 90 15.43 -11.21 -10.58
C MET A 90 16.39 -10.35 -11.42
N LEU A 91 17.54 -10.90 -11.82
CA LEU A 91 18.51 -10.22 -12.66
C LEU A 91 17.98 -9.98 -14.08
N GLN A 92 17.31 -10.98 -14.67
CA GLN A 92 16.63 -10.84 -15.97
C GLN A 92 15.56 -9.76 -15.92
N CYS A 93 14.68 -9.78 -14.91
CA CYS A 93 13.63 -8.77 -14.72
C CYS A 93 14.20 -7.33 -14.65
N ALA A 94 15.34 -7.14 -14.00
CA ALA A 94 16.01 -5.83 -13.91
C ALA A 94 16.68 -5.41 -15.24
N GLN A 95 17.21 -6.38 -15.99
CA GLN A 95 17.77 -6.18 -17.32
C GLN A 95 16.69 -5.72 -18.32
N ASP A 96 15.61 -6.49 -18.43
CA ASP A 96 14.49 -6.26 -19.35
C ASP A 96 13.86 -4.87 -19.16
N CYS A 97 13.76 -4.42 -17.91
CA CYS A 97 13.14 -3.13 -17.56
C CYS A 97 14.07 -1.91 -17.75
N THR A 98 15.34 -2.11 -18.14
CA THR A 98 16.31 -1.02 -18.29
C THR A 98 17.17 -1.10 -19.57
N ASP A 99 16.88 -2.04 -20.49
CA ASP A 99 17.66 -2.26 -21.72
C ASP A 99 19.18 -2.38 -21.48
N ARG A 100 19.57 -3.06 -20.39
CA ARG A 100 20.99 -3.19 -20.00
C ARG A 100 21.66 -4.30 -20.82
N SER A 101 22.78 -3.98 -21.46
CA SER A 101 23.63 -4.94 -22.18
C SER A 101 24.31 -5.99 -21.27
N SER A 102 24.23 -5.87 -19.93
CA SER A 102 24.79 -6.86 -19.00
C SER A 102 23.98 -6.99 -17.69
N PRO A 103 23.46 -8.19 -17.33
CA PRO A 103 22.69 -8.45 -16.10
C PRO A 103 23.58 -8.76 -14.89
N ALA A 104 24.60 -7.94 -14.65
CA ALA A 104 25.63 -8.23 -13.63
C ALA A 104 25.26 -7.79 -12.19
N HIS A 105 24.22 -6.98 -12.00
CA HIS A 105 23.94 -6.33 -10.70
C HIS A 105 22.48 -5.89 -10.53
N LEU A 106 22.10 -5.59 -9.28
CA LEU A 106 20.89 -4.84 -8.90
C LEU A 106 21.25 -3.49 -8.28
N THR A 107 20.39 -2.49 -8.46
CA THR A 107 20.37 -1.26 -7.64
C THR A 107 19.61 -1.48 -6.33
N PHE A 108 19.77 -0.56 -5.38
CA PHE A 108 19.02 -0.59 -4.10
C PHE A 108 17.50 -0.62 -4.32
N GLY A 109 16.98 0.10 -5.31
CA GLY A 109 15.54 0.15 -5.61
C GLY A 109 15.00 -1.18 -6.10
N GLU A 110 15.69 -1.81 -7.06
CA GLU A 110 15.35 -3.14 -7.58
C GLU A 110 15.44 -4.20 -6.47
N PHE A 111 16.51 -4.17 -5.67
CA PHE A 111 16.67 -5.06 -4.52
C PHE A 111 15.54 -4.90 -3.49
N CYS A 112 15.15 -3.66 -3.14
CA CYS A 112 14.02 -3.40 -2.25
C CYS A 112 12.71 -3.99 -2.78
N LEU A 113 12.43 -3.85 -4.08
CA LEU A 113 11.24 -4.38 -4.72
C LEU A 113 11.20 -5.92 -4.64
N PHE A 114 12.30 -6.58 -5.02
CA PHE A 114 12.38 -8.05 -4.97
C PHE A 114 12.33 -8.60 -3.55
N ALA A 115 13.07 -8.01 -2.60
CA ALA A 115 13.04 -8.42 -1.20
C ALA A 115 11.64 -8.26 -0.58
N THR A 116 10.94 -7.16 -0.91
CA THR A 116 9.54 -6.94 -0.48
C THR A 116 8.63 -8.04 -1.00
N GLU A 117 8.74 -8.40 -2.28
CA GLU A 117 7.88 -9.43 -2.87
C GLU A 117 8.21 -10.84 -2.40
N LEU A 118 9.50 -11.15 -2.18
CA LEU A 118 9.91 -12.43 -1.63
C LEU A 118 9.37 -12.62 -0.20
N LYS A 119 9.49 -11.60 0.67
CA LYS A 119 8.88 -11.58 2.01
C LYS A 119 7.35 -11.69 1.95
N ARG A 120 6.70 -11.03 0.97
CA ARG A 120 5.25 -11.10 0.74
C ARG A 120 4.76 -12.47 0.23
N CYS A 121 5.53 -13.15 -0.61
CA CYS A 121 5.22 -14.50 -1.07
C CYS A 121 5.40 -15.53 0.06
N TYR A 122 6.43 -15.37 0.90
CA TYR A 122 6.68 -16.24 2.05
C TYR A 122 5.52 -16.17 3.05
N HIS A 123 5.06 -14.96 3.39
CA HIS A 123 3.91 -14.76 4.28
C HIS A 123 2.56 -15.24 3.69
N ARG A 124 2.46 -15.46 2.37
CA ARG A 124 1.23 -15.90 1.69
C ARG A 124 1.24 -17.35 1.20
N GLY A 125 2.35 -18.08 1.34
CA GLY A 125 2.49 -19.46 0.85
C GLY A 125 2.36 -19.62 -0.68
N VAL A 126 2.60 -18.56 -1.46
CA VAL A 126 2.36 -18.55 -2.91
C VAL A 126 3.56 -19.16 -3.67
N PRO A 127 3.34 -20.02 -4.69
CA PRO A 127 4.41 -20.57 -5.54
C PRO A 127 5.33 -19.50 -6.14
N LYS A 128 6.64 -19.78 -6.15
CA LYS A 128 7.68 -18.74 -6.15
C LYS A 128 8.13 -18.22 -7.53
N SER A 129 8.00 -18.99 -8.61
CA SER A 129 8.75 -18.80 -9.88
C SER A 129 7.94 -18.23 -11.07
N SER A 130 6.89 -17.44 -10.82
CA SER A 130 6.14 -16.78 -11.91
C SER A 130 5.56 -15.40 -11.56
N HIS A 131 5.97 -14.82 -10.43
CA HIS A 131 5.33 -13.63 -9.87
C HIS A 131 6.23 -12.39 -9.79
N LEU A 132 7.55 -12.52 -10.04
CA LEU A 132 8.49 -11.39 -9.97
C LEU A 132 8.43 -10.54 -11.26
N ALA A 133 8.68 -11.14 -12.42
CA ALA A 133 8.59 -10.47 -13.74
C ALA A 133 7.25 -9.74 -13.94
N ARG A 134 6.14 -10.50 -13.82
CA ARG A 134 4.75 -10.01 -13.91
C ARG A 134 4.35 -8.96 -12.86
N LYS A 135 5.27 -8.50 -12.01
CA LYS A 135 5.03 -7.38 -11.09
C LYS A 135 5.88 -6.14 -11.38
N LEU A 136 7.10 -6.24 -11.93
CA LEU A 136 7.75 -5.04 -12.50
C LEU A 136 6.89 -4.49 -13.65
N GLU A 137 6.44 -5.37 -14.55
CA GLU A 137 5.45 -5.05 -15.59
C GLU A 137 4.17 -4.41 -15.04
N ARG A 138 3.82 -4.62 -13.77
CA ARG A 138 2.55 -4.20 -13.16
C ARG A 138 2.61 -2.88 -12.38
N ASP A 139 3.77 -2.23 -12.37
CA ASP A 139 3.89 -0.80 -12.12
C ASP A 139 3.94 -0.01 -13.44
N GLY A 140 4.62 -0.54 -14.47
CA GLY A 140 4.62 0.05 -15.82
C GLY A 140 3.27 -0.05 -16.55
N LYS A 141 2.59 -1.20 -16.45
CA LYS A 141 1.20 -1.34 -16.89
C LYS A 141 0.33 -0.66 -15.84
N GLU A 142 -0.02 0.60 -16.14
CA GLU A 142 -0.89 1.43 -15.32
C GLU A 142 -1.95 0.59 -14.60
N LYS A 143 -2.09 0.79 -13.29
CA LYS A 143 -3.45 0.80 -12.76
C LYS A 143 -4.20 1.83 -13.59
N LYS A 144 -4.98 1.36 -14.57
CA LYS A 144 -6.01 2.13 -15.24
C LYS A 144 -6.95 2.61 -14.14
N LYS A 145 -6.57 3.74 -13.52
CA LYS A 145 -7.49 4.64 -12.84
C LYS A 145 -8.62 4.73 -13.84
N ARG A 146 -9.78 4.13 -13.51
CA ARG A 146 -11.03 4.56 -14.15
C ARG A 146 -10.94 6.06 -14.11
N SER A 147 -10.97 6.70 -15.27
CA SER A 147 -10.83 8.15 -15.34
C SER A 147 -12.06 8.75 -14.69
N ARG A 148 -11.97 8.86 -13.36
CA ARG A 148 -12.67 9.84 -12.57
C ARG A 148 -12.18 11.14 -13.17
N LYS A 149 -12.94 11.61 -14.16
CA LYS A 149 -13.00 13.00 -14.58
C LYS A 149 -13.43 13.78 -13.35
N MET A 150 -12.51 13.95 -12.40
CA MET A 150 -12.58 15.01 -11.40
C MET A 150 -12.70 16.28 -12.23
N SER A 151 -13.83 16.98 -12.07
CA SER A 151 -14.22 18.07 -12.93
C SER A 151 -13.05 19.04 -13.09
N LYS A 152 -12.63 19.29 -14.34
CA LYS A 152 -11.42 20.08 -14.68
C LYS A 152 -11.49 21.56 -14.22
N SER A 153 -12.57 21.94 -13.55
CA SER A 153 -12.94 23.31 -13.18
C SER A 153 -12.31 23.86 -11.89
N VAL A 154 -11.76 23.02 -11.00
CA VAL A 154 -11.20 23.50 -9.71
C VAL A 154 -9.71 23.20 -9.57
N LEU A 155 -9.30 21.95 -9.79
CA LEU A 155 -7.89 21.54 -9.61
C LEU A 155 -6.95 22.05 -10.72
N ALA A 156 -7.48 22.62 -11.81
CA ALA A 156 -6.68 23.18 -12.91
C ALA A 156 -6.34 24.67 -12.74
N LYS A 157 -6.74 25.31 -11.62
CA LYS A 157 -6.46 26.72 -11.32
C LYS A 157 -5.15 26.91 -10.54
N HIS A 158 -4.59 25.85 -9.96
CA HIS A 158 -3.42 25.91 -9.09
C HIS A 158 -2.46 24.77 -9.44
N GLU A 159 -1.18 25.07 -9.59
CA GLU A 159 -0.11 24.10 -9.90
C GLU A 159 0.29 23.28 -8.68
N VAL A 160 0.25 23.88 -7.47
CA VAL A 160 0.69 23.26 -6.21
C VAL A 160 -0.47 23.14 -5.22
N PHE A 161 -0.57 22.00 -4.53
CA PHE A 161 -1.57 21.74 -3.48
C PHE A 161 -0.89 21.62 -2.11
N LEU A 162 -1.12 22.59 -1.22
CA LEU A 162 -0.45 22.69 0.09
C LEU A 162 -1.12 21.84 1.18
N GLY A 163 -1.41 20.58 0.89
CA GLY A 163 -2.01 19.64 1.84
C GLY A 163 -1.08 19.25 3.01
N GLY A 164 -1.58 18.39 3.90
CA GLY A 164 -0.78 17.56 4.80
C GLY A 164 -0.05 18.27 5.95
N SER A 165 -0.69 18.34 7.12
CA SER A 165 -0.03 18.52 8.43
C SER A 165 -1.00 18.16 9.55
N CYS A 166 -0.73 17.10 10.32
CA CYS A 166 -1.62 16.66 11.42
C CYS A 166 -1.40 17.44 12.74
N ASN A 167 -0.68 18.55 12.67
CA ASN A 167 -0.26 19.40 13.79
C ASN A 167 -0.34 20.85 13.34
N PRO A 168 -0.51 21.83 14.25
CA PRO A 168 -0.32 23.24 13.91
C PRO A 168 1.14 23.45 13.45
N THR A 169 1.32 23.84 12.18
CA THR A 169 2.63 24.05 11.58
C THR A 169 2.62 25.26 10.66
N THR A 170 3.61 26.13 10.82
CA THR A 170 3.68 27.43 10.15
C THR A 170 4.34 27.39 8.76
N TRP A 171 4.95 26.26 8.35
CA TRP A 171 5.72 26.11 7.10
C TRP A 171 5.02 26.64 5.83
N ARG A 172 3.68 26.60 5.78
CA ARG A 172 2.90 27.19 4.69
C ARG A 172 3.11 28.70 4.61
N HIS A 173 3.04 29.41 5.73
CA HIS A 173 3.24 30.86 5.81
C HIS A 173 4.72 31.25 5.81
N ASP A 174 5.57 30.51 6.54
CA ASP A 174 6.97 30.88 6.76
C ASP A 174 7.87 30.61 5.55
N VAL A 175 7.54 29.59 4.74
CA VAL A 175 8.42 29.08 3.67
C VAL A 175 7.68 28.94 2.34
N ALA A 176 6.55 28.23 2.32
CA ALA A 176 5.92 27.80 1.07
C ALA A 176 5.28 28.96 0.31
N ILE A 177 4.38 29.71 0.96
CA ILE A 177 3.67 30.84 0.35
C ILE A 177 4.63 31.93 -0.11
N PRO A 178 5.63 32.39 0.67
CA PRO A 178 6.64 33.35 0.20
C PRO A 178 7.40 32.86 -1.04
N LEU A 179 7.84 31.59 -1.04
CA LEU A 179 8.60 31.00 -2.16
C LEU A 179 7.75 30.88 -3.43
N PHE A 180 6.52 30.37 -3.34
CA PHE A 180 5.65 30.25 -4.51
C PHE A 180 5.20 31.62 -5.04
N THR A 181 4.94 32.58 -4.15
CA THR A 181 4.61 33.96 -4.54
C THR A 181 5.79 34.64 -5.24
N GLY A 182 7.00 34.50 -4.71
CA GLY A 182 8.23 35.04 -5.33
C GLY A 182 8.60 34.41 -6.67
N LEU A 183 8.12 33.19 -6.95
CA LEU A 183 8.30 32.49 -8.23
C LEU A 183 7.08 32.60 -9.17
N GLY A 184 6.01 33.29 -8.76
CA GLY A 184 4.76 33.39 -9.54
C GLY A 184 3.95 32.10 -9.65
N ILE A 185 4.26 31.08 -8.84
CA ILE A 185 3.65 29.75 -8.90
C ILE A 185 2.30 29.74 -8.19
N THR A 186 1.26 29.23 -8.86
CA THR A 186 -0.10 29.19 -8.34
C THR A 186 -0.29 28.03 -7.35
N TYR A 187 -0.86 28.30 -6.18
CA TYR A 187 -1.04 27.30 -5.12
C TYR A 187 -2.44 27.30 -4.51
N TYR A 188 -2.89 26.14 -4.04
CA TYR A 188 -4.11 25.96 -3.24
C TYR A 188 -3.76 25.65 -1.78
N ASN A 189 -4.24 26.46 -0.84
CA ASN A 189 -4.10 26.22 0.60
C ASN A 189 -5.44 25.74 1.22
N PRO A 190 -5.57 24.47 1.64
CA PRO A 190 -6.82 23.95 2.20
C PRO A 190 -7.21 24.59 3.54
N GLU A 191 -6.24 25.10 4.31
CA GLU A 191 -6.52 25.71 5.62
C GLU A 191 -7.26 27.06 5.51
N LEU A 192 -7.25 27.69 4.32
CA LEU A 192 -7.88 28.98 4.08
C LEU A 192 -9.20 28.88 3.29
N SER A 193 -9.63 27.69 2.86
CA SER A 193 -10.87 27.52 2.07
C SER A 193 -12.17 27.49 2.91
N HIS A 194 -12.12 27.94 4.16
CA HIS A 194 -13.24 27.95 5.11
C HIS A 194 -13.40 29.27 5.89
N ALA A 195 -12.90 30.38 5.34
CA ALA A 195 -13.16 31.73 5.86
C ALA A 195 -13.87 32.58 4.78
N SER A 196 -15.17 32.79 4.98
CA SER A 196 -16.07 33.68 4.21
C SER A 196 -17.03 34.35 5.19
#